data_AF-K0QYG9-F1
#
_entry.id   AF-K0QYG9-F1
#
_cell.length_a   1.000
_cell.length_b   1.000
_cell.length_c   1.000
_cell.angle_alpha   90.00
_cell.angle_beta   90.00
_cell.angle_gamma   90.00
#
_symmetry.space_group_name_H-M   'P 1'
#
loop_
_entity.id
_entity.type
_entity.pdbx_description
1 polymer ?
#
loop_
_entity_poly.entity_id
_entity_poly.type
_entity_poly.pdbx_seq_one_letter_code
_entity_poly.pdbx_strand_id
1 'polypeptide(L)'
;MPRTRQGWQGEYMYRTVEIVRDRPQTKVAAKETEVGKLKTKNAELQRTISRWSERGRQLNAQLADKDAEIIKLKSKRTDHLSLTKSKLEAAEVMVSRWSEYGRKLQAQLAGKDAEIKKLKSKRMDISLDLNISKSKLKATEAKVKILEGENRKLLLSLTEKETEMKEISCRDEASSMGSNISGLCIVCHGNEANVAIVPCGHICLCTLCSGEYTSRQKNCPMCCRRPQHTHQEMNVTSLLELEKVALS
;
A
#
# COMPACT_ATOMS: atom_id res chain seq x y z
N MET A 1 -28.29 14.28 -104.67
CA MET A 1 -28.29 14.45 -106.14
C MET A 1 -28.87 13.20 -106.79
N PRO A 2 -30.04 13.26 -107.45
CA PRO A 2 -30.59 12.14 -108.21
C PRO A 2 -30.14 12.25 -109.68
N ARG A 3 -29.62 11.17 -110.26
CA ARG A 3 -29.39 11.08 -111.71
C ARG A 3 -30.45 10.21 -112.34
N THR A 4 -31.40 10.88 -112.97
CA THR A 4 -32.28 10.39 -114.02
C THR A 4 -31.48 9.91 -115.23
N ARG A 5 -31.78 8.72 -115.75
CA ARG A 5 -31.49 8.27 -117.13
C ARG A 5 -32.82 7.70 -117.67
N GLN A 6 -33.54 8.42 -118.53
CA GLN A 6 -33.41 8.40 -120.01
C GLN A 6 -33.12 6.95 -120.50
N GLY A 7 -34.08 6.19 -121.01
CA GLY A 7 -35.04 6.56 -122.04
C GLY A 7 -34.44 6.22 -123.41
N TRP A 8 -34.35 4.93 -123.72
CA TRP A 8 -33.95 4.43 -125.04
C TRP A 8 -35.12 3.63 -125.61
N GLN A 9 -35.82 4.25 -126.57
CA GLN A 9 -36.76 3.57 -127.47
C GLN A 9 -35.94 3.08 -128.66
N GLY A 10 -35.77 1.76 -128.75
CA GLY A 10 -35.19 1.08 -129.91
C GLY A 10 -36.20 0.06 -130.41
N GLU A 11 -36.95 0.43 -131.44
CA GLU A 11 -37.72 -0.50 -132.28
C GLU A 11 -36.76 -1.43 -132.99
N TYR A 12 -36.68 -2.68 -132.54
CA TYR A 12 -36.05 -3.76 -133.31
C TYR A 12 -37.15 -4.64 -133.92
N MET A 13 -37.21 -4.54 -135.25
CA MET A 13 -37.91 -5.41 -136.19
C MET A 13 -37.91 -6.88 -135.76
N TYR A 14 -39.10 -7.43 -135.59
CA TYR A 14 -39.34 -8.86 -135.41
C TYR A 14 -39.04 -9.60 -136.72
N ARG A 15 -37.86 -10.21 -136.83
CA ARG A 15 -37.62 -11.33 -137.75
C ARG A 15 -38.04 -12.61 -137.03
N THR A 16 -39.25 -13.09 -137.33
CA THR A 16 -39.73 -14.42 -136.97
C THR A 16 -38.91 -15.46 -137.73
N VAL A 17 -37.79 -15.88 -137.14
CA VAL A 17 -37.11 -17.13 -137.51
C VAL A 17 -37.90 -18.24 -136.84
N GLU A 18 -38.71 -18.96 -137.63
CA GLU A 18 -39.32 -20.22 -137.25
C GLU A 18 -38.21 -21.27 -137.10
N ILE A 19 -37.57 -21.27 -135.95
CA ILE A 19 -36.67 -22.34 -135.54
C ILE A 19 -37.56 -23.52 -135.19
N VAL A 20 -37.61 -24.53 -136.07
CA VAL A 20 -38.16 -25.85 -135.80
C VAL A 20 -37.41 -26.43 -134.60
N ARG A 21 -38.00 -26.24 -133.42
CA ARG A 21 -37.54 -26.83 -132.16
C ARG A 21 -38.31 -28.11 -131.96
N ASP A 22 -37.95 -29.16 -132.70
CA ASP A 22 -38.17 -30.53 -132.23
C ASP A 22 -37.23 -30.76 -131.04
N ARG A 23 -37.61 -30.14 -129.92
CA ARG A 23 -36.99 -30.39 -128.63
C ARG A 23 -37.56 -31.72 -128.16
N PRO A 24 -36.73 -32.75 -127.92
CA PRO A 24 -37.23 -34.03 -127.45
C PRO A 24 -37.97 -33.80 -126.14
N GLN A 25 -39.30 -33.92 -126.15
CA GLN A 25 -40.19 -33.62 -125.02
C GLN A 25 -39.81 -34.43 -123.77
N THR A 26 -39.17 -35.59 -123.97
CA THR A 26 -38.62 -36.45 -122.92
C THR A 26 -37.48 -35.81 -122.12
N LYS A 27 -36.64 -34.96 -122.72
CA LYS A 27 -35.54 -34.26 -122.01
C LYS A 27 -36.02 -33.07 -121.18
N VAL A 28 -37.17 -32.48 -121.53
CA VAL A 28 -37.75 -31.34 -120.80
C VAL A 28 -38.40 -31.83 -119.51
N ALA A 29 -39.20 -32.90 -119.57
CA ALA A 29 -39.82 -33.51 -118.39
C ALA A 29 -38.78 -34.01 -117.37
N ALA A 30 -37.68 -34.62 -117.82
CA ALA A 30 -36.58 -35.04 -116.93
C ALA A 30 -35.96 -33.84 -116.18
N LYS A 31 -35.72 -32.72 -116.86
CA LYS A 31 -35.19 -31.50 -116.23
C LYS A 31 -36.17 -30.87 -115.25
N GLU A 32 -37.48 -30.91 -115.54
CA GLU A 32 -38.50 -30.38 -114.64
C GLU A 32 -38.60 -31.19 -113.34
N THR A 33 -38.52 -32.53 -113.41
CA THR A 33 -38.48 -33.37 -112.20
C THR A 33 -37.23 -33.12 -111.35
N GLU A 34 -36.08 -32.87 -111.99
CA GLU A 34 -34.84 -32.54 -111.29
C GLU A 34 -34.86 -31.16 -110.64
N VAL A 35 -35.42 -30.15 -111.33
CA VAL A 35 -35.69 -28.83 -110.73
C VAL A 35 -36.63 -28.95 -109.53
N GLY A 36 -37.65 -29.80 -109.61
CA GLY A 36 -38.52 -30.13 -108.47
C GLY A 36 -37.75 -30.66 -107.27
N LYS A 37 -36.87 -31.66 -107.48
CA LYS A 37 -36.00 -32.23 -106.43
C LYS A 37 -35.04 -31.18 -105.83
N LEU A 38 -34.50 -30.28 -106.65
CA LEU A 38 -33.63 -29.21 -106.15
C LEU A 38 -34.41 -28.18 -105.34
N LYS A 39 -35.65 -27.84 -105.74
CA LYS A 39 -36.51 -26.95 -104.96
C LYS A 39 -36.85 -27.54 -103.59
N THR A 40 -37.19 -28.83 -103.52
CA THR A 40 -37.48 -29.49 -102.24
C THR A 40 -36.24 -29.55 -101.35
N LYS A 41 -35.07 -29.90 -101.90
CA LYS A 41 -33.78 -29.85 -101.18
C LYS A 41 -33.44 -28.44 -100.70
N ASN A 42 -33.62 -27.41 -101.53
CA ASN A 42 -33.37 -26.03 -101.12
C ASN A 42 -34.31 -25.61 -99.98
N ALA A 43 -35.59 -25.96 -100.06
CA ALA A 43 -36.54 -25.69 -98.97
C ALA A 43 -36.17 -26.44 -97.67
N GLU A 44 -35.62 -27.65 -97.76
CA GLU A 44 -35.10 -28.39 -96.62
C GLU A 44 -33.83 -27.76 -96.01
N LEU A 45 -32.90 -27.31 -96.85
CA LEU A 45 -31.72 -26.56 -96.43
C LEU A 45 -32.12 -25.24 -95.75
N GLN A 46 -33.06 -24.49 -96.32
CA GLN A 46 -33.58 -23.25 -95.72
C GLN A 46 -34.19 -23.51 -94.34
N ARG A 47 -35.02 -24.55 -94.19
CA ARG A 47 -35.54 -24.96 -92.87
C ARG A 47 -34.43 -25.32 -91.89
N THR A 48 -33.38 -25.97 -92.36
CA THR A 48 -32.22 -26.34 -91.53
C THR A 48 -31.43 -25.10 -91.10
N ILE A 49 -31.14 -24.18 -92.01
CA ILE A 49 -30.50 -22.89 -91.71
C ILE A 49 -31.31 -22.11 -90.66
N SER A 50 -32.64 -22.03 -90.82
CA SER A 50 -33.50 -21.36 -89.84
C SER A 50 -33.44 -22.01 -88.46
N ARG A 51 -33.44 -23.35 -88.38
CA ARG A 51 -33.28 -24.08 -87.10
C ARG A 51 -31.93 -23.80 -86.44
N TRP A 52 -30.84 -23.81 -87.22
CA TRP A 52 -29.51 -23.48 -86.70
C TRP A 52 -29.39 -22.03 -86.26
N SER A 53 -29.98 -21.10 -87.01
CA SER A 53 -30.04 -19.68 -86.65
C SER A 53 -30.78 -19.45 -85.33
N GLU A 54 -31.94 -20.10 -85.17
CA GLU A 54 -32.72 -20.04 -83.92
C GLU A 54 -31.95 -20.65 -82.74
N ARG A 55 -31.36 -21.83 -82.93
CA ARG A 55 -30.50 -22.45 -81.91
C ARG A 55 -29.31 -21.56 -81.54
N GLY A 56 -28.70 -20.89 -82.51
CA GLY A 56 -27.61 -19.93 -82.29
C GLY A 56 -28.06 -18.74 -81.45
N ARG A 57 -29.24 -18.16 -81.73
CA ARG A 57 -29.83 -17.10 -80.89
C ARG A 57 -30.07 -17.57 -79.45
N GLN A 58 -30.63 -18.76 -79.28
CA GLN A 58 -30.89 -19.34 -77.96
C GLN A 58 -29.61 -19.53 -77.16
N LEU A 59 -28.55 -20.08 -77.78
CA LEU A 59 -27.26 -20.25 -77.12
C LEU A 59 -26.61 -18.90 -76.76
N ASN A 60 -26.70 -17.90 -77.65
CA ASN A 60 -26.18 -16.56 -77.35
C ASN A 60 -26.95 -15.89 -76.21
N ALA A 61 -28.27 -16.06 -76.14
CA ALA A 61 -29.07 -15.57 -75.01
C ALA A 61 -28.64 -16.27 -73.70
N GLN A 62 -28.46 -17.59 -73.71
CA GLN A 62 -27.96 -18.33 -72.55
C GLN A 62 -26.57 -17.89 -72.12
N LEU A 63 -25.66 -17.61 -73.06
CA LEU A 63 -24.33 -17.08 -72.75
C LEU A 63 -24.42 -15.69 -72.12
N ALA A 64 -25.28 -14.81 -72.65
CA ALA A 64 -25.49 -13.48 -72.08
C ALA A 64 -26.04 -13.54 -70.63
N ASP A 65 -26.98 -14.44 -70.36
CA ASP A 65 -27.50 -14.67 -69.01
C ASP A 65 -26.41 -15.17 -68.05
N LYS A 66 -25.55 -16.09 -68.54
CA LYS A 66 -24.42 -16.61 -67.76
C LYS A 66 -23.34 -15.56 -67.52
N ASP A 67 -23.06 -14.70 -68.49
CA ASP A 67 -22.14 -13.58 -68.34
C ASP A 67 -22.66 -12.57 -67.30
N ALA A 68 -23.96 -12.26 -67.32
CA ALA A 68 -24.60 -11.43 -66.30
C ALA A 68 -24.49 -12.06 -64.89
N GLU A 69 -24.69 -13.37 -64.77
CA GLU A 69 -24.51 -14.12 -63.52
C GLU A 69 -23.06 -14.03 -63.01
N ILE A 70 -22.08 -14.21 -63.89
CA ILE A 70 -20.64 -14.09 -63.57
C ILE A 70 -20.30 -12.67 -63.08
N ILE A 71 -20.81 -11.63 -63.75
CA ILE A 71 -20.59 -10.23 -63.34
C ILE A 71 -21.14 -10.00 -61.93
N LYS A 72 -22.36 -10.48 -61.65
CA LYS A 72 -22.99 -10.36 -60.33
C LYS A 72 -22.18 -11.08 -59.25
N LEU A 73 -21.68 -12.28 -59.52
CA LEU A 73 -20.83 -13.02 -58.58
C LEU A 73 -19.49 -12.33 -58.35
N LYS A 74 -18.88 -11.76 -59.40
CA LYS A 74 -17.64 -10.99 -59.29
C LYS A 74 -17.81 -9.76 -58.39
N SER A 75 -18.89 -8.99 -58.56
CA SER A 75 -19.22 -7.84 -57.71
C SER A 75 -19.39 -8.25 -56.24
N LYS A 76 -20.18 -9.31 -55.97
CA LYS A 76 -20.36 -9.81 -54.60
C LYS A 76 -19.04 -10.23 -53.96
N ARG A 77 -18.15 -10.87 -54.73
CA ARG A 77 -16.84 -11.29 -54.26
C ARG A 77 -15.94 -10.10 -53.93
N THR A 78 -15.95 -9.04 -54.75
CA THR A 78 -15.17 -7.82 -54.47
C THR A 78 -15.67 -7.12 -53.21
N ASP A 79 -16.98 -7.02 -53.02
CA ASP A 79 -17.58 -6.40 -51.83
C ASP A 79 -17.26 -7.20 -50.55
N HIS A 80 -17.31 -8.53 -50.64
CA HIS A 80 -16.91 -9.39 -49.55
C HIS A 80 -15.42 -9.20 -49.21
N LEU A 81 -14.56 -9.15 -50.23
CA LEU A 81 -13.12 -8.97 -50.04
C LEU A 81 -12.78 -7.61 -49.42
N SER A 82 -13.46 -6.53 -49.83
CA SER A 82 -13.27 -5.22 -49.23
C SER A 82 -13.72 -5.19 -47.77
N LEU A 83 -14.85 -5.84 -47.46
CA LEU A 83 -15.33 -5.96 -46.08
C LEU A 83 -14.38 -6.77 -45.19
N THR A 84 -13.87 -7.91 -45.68
CA THR A 84 -12.92 -8.72 -44.90
C THR A 84 -11.60 -8.01 -44.70
N LYS A 85 -11.12 -7.27 -45.71
CA LYS A 85 -9.91 -6.46 -45.60
C LYS A 85 -10.06 -5.38 -44.54
N SER A 86 -11.17 -4.63 -44.56
CA SER A 86 -11.44 -3.60 -43.54
C SER A 86 -11.53 -4.19 -42.13
N LYS A 87 -12.15 -5.37 -41.96
CA LYS A 87 -12.17 -6.07 -40.66
C LYS A 87 -10.78 -6.50 -40.19
N LEU A 88 -9.92 -6.96 -41.11
CA LEU A 88 -8.55 -7.34 -40.80
C LEU A 88 -7.73 -6.13 -40.35
N GLU A 89 -7.81 -5.01 -41.09
CA GLU A 89 -7.14 -3.75 -40.73
C GLU A 89 -7.59 -3.26 -39.34
N ALA A 90 -8.89 -3.32 -39.03
CA ALA A 90 -9.42 -2.97 -37.70
C ALA A 90 -8.88 -3.90 -36.59
N ALA A 91 -8.74 -5.20 -36.87
CA ALA A 91 -8.16 -6.16 -35.94
C ALA A 91 -6.66 -5.90 -35.71
N GLU A 92 -5.90 -5.58 -36.76
CA GLU A 92 -4.47 -5.24 -36.66
C GLU A 92 -4.23 -3.98 -35.80
N VAL A 93 -5.09 -2.96 -35.94
CA VAL A 93 -5.06 -1.76 -35.10
C VAL A 93 -5.33 -2.11 -33.63
N MET A 94 -6.31 -2.98 -33.37
CA MET A 94 -6.59 -3.45 -32.00
C MET A 94 -5.42 -4.22 -31.42
N VAL A 95 -4.87 -5.21 -32.14
CA VAL A 95 -3.68 -5.97 -31.69
C VAL A 95 -2.52 -5.04 -31.36
N SER A 96 -2.26 -4.04 -32.20
CA SER A 96 -1.21 -3.03 -31.95
C SER A 96 -1.43 -2.25 -30.66
N ARG A 97 -2.67 -1.79 -30.42
CA ARG A 97 -3.04 -1.07 -29.19
C ARG A 97 -2.89 -1.93 -27.94
N TRP A 98 -3.34 -3.18 -28.00
CA TRP A 98 -3.23 -4.14 -26.89
C TRP A 98 -1.76 -4.47 -26.59
N SER A 99 -0.92 -4.60 -27.62
CA SER A 99 0.52 -4.80 -27.46
C SER A 99 1.18 -3.62 -26.74
N GLU A 100 0.85 -2.38 -27.10
CA GLU A 100 1.37 -1.18 -26.45
C GLU A 100 0.92 -1.09 -24.98
N TYR A 101 -0.35 -1.39 -24.71
CA TYR A 101 -0.88 -1.46 -23.35
C TYR A 101 -0.14 -2.52 -22.51
N GLY A 102 0.10 -3.70 -23.08
CA GLY A 102 0.90 -4.77 -22.45
C GLY A 102 2.32 -4.31 -22.11
N ARG A 103 3.00 -3.61 -23.03
CA ARG A 103 4.34 -3.04 -22.76
C ARG A 103 4.31 -2.02 -21.61
N LYS A 104 3.30 -1.15 -21.55
CA LYS A 104 3.14 -0.16 -20.47
C LYS A 104 2.97 -0.85 -19.11
N LEU A 105 2.11 -1.87 -19.03
CA LEU A 105 1.94 -2.66 -17.81
C LEU A 105 3.23 -3.37 -17.39
N GLN A 106 3.95 -3.97 -18.35
CA GLN A 106 5.21 -4.65 -18.06
C GLN A 106 6.28 -3.69 -17.52
N ALA A 107 6.36 -2.47 -18.07
CA ALA A 107 7.26 -1.43 -17.57
C ALA A 107 6.89 -1.00 -16.14
N GLN A 108 5.59 -0.85 -15.83
CA GLN A 108 5.13 -0.55 -14.47
C GLN A 108 5.48 -1.65 -13.48
N LEU A 109 5.28 -2.92 -13.86
CA LEU A 109 5.66 -4.07 -13.03
C LEU A 109 7.16 -4.11 -12.77
N ALA A 110 7.99 -3.91 -13.80
CA ALA A 110 9.44 -3.83 -13.64
C ALA A 110 9.87 -2.69 -12.69
N GLY A 111 9.21 -1.52 -12.77
CA GLY A 111 9.44 -0.41 -11.84
C GLY A 111 9.09 -0.77 -10.39
N LYS A 112 7.98 -1.48 -10.18
CA LYS A 112 7.56 -1.95 -8.85
C LYS A 112 8.48 -3.04 -8.29
N ASP A 113 8.98 -3.94 -9.13
CA ASP A 113 9.96 -4.94 -8.72
C ASP A 113 11.29 -4.32 -8.26
N ALA A 114 11.75 -3.28 -8.96
CA ALA A 114 12.93 -2.51 -8.54
C ALA A 114 12.71 -1.81 -7.20
N GLU A 115 11.53 -1.21 -6.98
CA GLU A 115 11.13 -0.59 -5.72
C GLU A 115 11.12 -1.61 -4.56
N ILE A 116 10.53 -2.79 -4.79
CA ILE A 116 10.51 -3.89 -3.82
C ILE A 116 11.93 -4.34 -3.47
N LYS A 117 12.82 -4.50 -4.47
CA LYS A 117 14.23 -4.87 -4.23
C LYS A 117 14.94 -3.83 -3.35
N LYS A 118 14.74 -2.54 -3.62
CA LYS A 118 15.31 -1.44 -2.82
C LYS A 118 14.81 -1.48 -1.38
N LEU A 119 13.51 -1.66 -1.17
CA LEU A 119 12.92 -1.76 0.17
C LEU A 119 13.40 -3.00 0.93
N LYS A 120 13.57 -4.14 0.25
CA LYS A 120 14.14 -5.36 0.85
C LYS A 120 15.57 -5.15 1.36
N SER A 121 16.42 -4.47 0.58
CA SER A 121 17.79 -4.10 1.02
C SER A 121 17.75 -3.23 2.26
N LYS A 122 16.98 -2.14 2.24
CA LYS A 122 16.84 -1.24 3.41
C LYS A 122 16.36 -1.96 4.66
N ARG A 123 15.40 -2.87 4.51
CA ARG A 123 14.90 -3.68 5.63
C ARG A 123 15.99 -4.58 6.21
N MET A 124 16.87 -5.12 5.37
CA MET A 124 18.01 -5.93 5.82
C MET A 124 19.01 -5.09 6.61
N ASP A 125 19.33 -3.89 6.13
CA ASP A 125 20.23 -2.96 6.82
C ASP A 125 19.67 -2.56 8.21
N ILE A 126 18.39 -2.19 8.26
CA ILE A 126 17.69 -1.86 9.51
C ILE A 126 17.69 -3.06 10.49
N SER A 127 17.51 -4.29 9.97
CA SER A 127 17.55 -5.50 10.78
C SER A 127 18.93 -5.71 11.42
N LEU A 128 20.00 -5.46 10.65
CA LEU A 128 21.37 -5.56 11.14
C LEU A 128 21.64 -4.52 12.23
N ASP A 129 21.28 -3.25 11.99
CA ASP A 129 21.44 -2.16 12.94
C ASP A 129 20.69 -2.41 14.25
N LEU A 130 19.47 -2.98 14.15
CA LEU A 130 18.69 -3.36 15.32
C LEU A 130 19.39 -4.44 16.15
N ASN A 131 20.01 -5.43 15.50
CA ASN A 131 20.73 -6.49 16.20
C ASN A 131 22.01 -5.95 16.88
N ILE A 132 22.74 -5.05 16.22
CA ILE A 132 23.90 -4.37 16.81
C ILE A 132 23.47 -3.51 18.01
N SER A 133 22.36 -2.79 17.90
CA SER A 133 21.85 -1.96 19.01
C SER A 133 21.41 -2.81 20.19
N LYS A 134 20.75 -3.95 19.93
CA LYS A 134 20.38 -4.93 20.97
C LYS A 134 21.59 -5.51 21.68
N SER A 135 22.67 -5.84 20.98
CA SER A 135 23.88 -6.36 21.63
C SER A 135 24.58 -5.31 22.48
N LYS A 136 24.64 -4.05 22.01
CA LYS A 136 25.14 -2.91 22.79
C LYS A 136 24.31 -2.68 24.06
N LEU A 137 22.98 -2.72 23.95
CA LEU A 137 22.07 -2.54 25.08
C LEU A 137 22.33 -3.60 26.16
N LYS A 138 22.44 -4.88 25.77
CA LYS A 138 22.77 -5.97 26.71
C LYS A 138 24.12 -5.76 27.40
N ALA A 139 25.13 -5.28 26.66
CA ALA A 139 26.43 -4.97 27.24
C ALA A 139 26.36 -3.81 28.24
N THR A 140 25.58 -2.76 27.95
CA THR A 140 25.37 -1.66 28.90
C THR A 140 24.56 -2.10 30.12
N GLU A 141 23.53 -2.92 29.94
CA GLU A 141 22.74 -3.50 31.04
C GLU A 141 23.63 -4.33 31.97
N ALA A 142 24.56 -5.13 31.43
CA ALA A 142 25.52 -5.87 32.24
C ALA A 142 26.46 -4.95 33.02
N LYS A 143 26.96 -3.87 32.41
CA LYS A 143 27.80 -2.86 33.10
C LYS A 143 27.04 -2.16 34.23
N VAL A 144 25.79 -1.78 33.99
CA VAL A 144 24.92 -1.16 35.01
C VAL A 144 24.75 -2.10 36.20
N LYS A 145 24.47 -3.39 35.96
CA LYS A 145 24.35 -4.38 37.05
C LYS A 145 25.61 -4.53 37.89
N ILE A 146 26.79 -4.47 37.25
CA ILE A 146 28.07 -4.52 37.98
C ILE A 146 28.24 -3.28 38.86
N LEU A 147 28.01 -2.08 38.31
CA LEU A 147 28.11 -0.81 39.03
C LEU A 147 27.10 -0.72 40.19
N GLU A 148 25.88 -1.20 40.01
CA GLU A 148 24.87 -1.29 41.08
C GLU A 148 25.34 -2.20 42.22
N GLY A 149 26.01 -3.30 41.89
CA GLY A 149 26.63 -4.18 42.89
C GLY A 149 27.77 -3.50 43.66
N GLU A 150 28.61 -2.74 42.99
CA GLU A 150 29.71 -1.97 43.61
C GLU A 150 29.18 -0.84 44.50
N ASN A 151 28.22 -0.05 44.01
CA ASN A 151 27.57 0.99 44.79
C ASN A 151 26.89 0.42 46.05
N ARG A 152 26.26 -0.75 45.95
CA ARG A 152 25.67 -1.43 47.12
C ARG A 152 26.73 -1.78 48.17
N LYS A 153 27.90 -2.29 47.76
CA LYS A 153 29.01 -2.59 48.67
C LYS A 153 29.54 -1.33 49.35
N LEU A 154 29.74 -0.26 48.57
CA LEU A 154 30.18 1.03 49.10
C LEU A 154 29.20 1.59 50.13
N LEU A 155 27.90 1.50 49.85
CA LEU A 155 26.85 1.94 50.77
C LEU A 155 26.94 1.19 52.12
N LEU A 156 27.11 -0.14 52.09
CA LEU A 156 27.27 -0.95 53.30
C LEU A 156 28.51 -0.52 54.09
N SER A 157 29.66 -0.38 53.44
CA SER A 157 30.88 0.07 54.12
C SER A 157 30.78 1.48 54.69
N LEU A 158 30.04 2.38 54.05
CA LEU A 158 29.76 3.71 54.61
C LEU A 158 28.87 3.60 55.86
N THR A 159 27.82 2.79 55.82
CA THR A 159 26.95 2.59 56.99
C THR A 159 27.68 1.95 58.17
N GLU A 160 28.58 1.00 57.92
CA GLU A 160 29.44 0.39 58.95
C GLU A 160 30.30 1.46 59.63
N LYS A 161 30.98 2.31 58.84
CA LYS A 161 31.76 3.43 59.39
C LYS A 161 30.91 4.45 60.13
N GLU A 162 29.70 4.75 59.66
CA GLU A 162 28.77 5.64 60.37
C GLU A 162 28.36 5.06 61.72
N THR A 163 28.13 3.73 61.81
CA THR A 163 27.84 3.08 63.08
C THR A 163 29.04 3.06 64.02
N GLU A 164 30.25 2.77 63.52
CA GLU A 164 31.50 2.85 64.30
C GLU A 164 31.72 4.27 64.85
N MET A 165 31.51 5.28 64.01
CA MET A 165 31.66 6.69 64.40
C MET A 165 30.62 7.11 65.45
N LYS A 166 29.37 6.63 65.34
CA LYS A 166 28.33 6.85 66.37
C LYS A 166 28.65 6.15 67.69
N GLU A 167 29.18 4.94 67.67
CA GLU A 167 29.58 4.23 68.89
C GLU A 167 30.70 4.95 69.64
N ILE A 168 31.64 5.55 68.91
CA ILE A 168 32.68 6.41 69.50
C ILE A 168 32.05 7.67 70.13
N SER A 169 31.14 8.35 69.42
CA SER A 169 30.42 9.52 69.93
C SER A 169 29.60 9.23 71.20
N CYS A 170 28.94 8.06 71.28
CA CYS A 170 28.18 7.65 72.46
C CYS A 170 29.06 7.32 73.67
N ARG A 171 30.34 6.99 73.47
CA ARG A 171 31.31 6.76 74.55
C ARG A 171 31.77 8.05 75.24
N ASP A 172 31.84 9.14 74.48
CA ASP A 172 32.16 10.46 74.99
C ASP A 172 30.95 11.12 75.69
N GLU A 173 29.72 10.83 75.25
CA GLU A 173 28.51 11.31 75.92
C GLU A 173 28.12 10.50 77.18
N ALA A 174 28.46 9.20 77.26
CA ALA A 174 28.23 8.41 78.47
C ALA A 174 29.16 8.79 79.65
N SER A 175 30.29 9.47 79.38
CA SER A 175 31.15 10.07 80.43
C SER A 175 30.75 11.52 80.76
N SER A 176 29.80 12.10 80.02
CA SER A 176 29.32 13.49 80.17
C SER A 176 27.82 13.59 80.44
N MET A 177 27.17 12.48 80.83
CA MET A 177 25.78 12.46 81.26
C MET A 177 25.70 12.19 82.77
N GLY A 178 26.38 13.05 83.51
CA GLY A 178 26.36 13.11 84.96
C GLY A 178 26.72 14.52 85.40
N SER A 179 25.70 15.29 85.79
CA SER A 179 25.77 16.61 86.41
C SER A 179 25.86 17.78 85.43
N ASN A 180 24.90 18.71 85.52
CA ASN A 180 25.22 20.13 85.33
C ASN A 180 26.44 20.42 86.21
N ILE A 181 27.63 20.51 85.62
CA ILE A 181 28.91 20.66 86.36
C ILE A 181 28.91 21.96 87.21
N SER A 182 28.02 22.91 86.93
CA SER A 182 27.89 24.12 87.74
C SER A 182 26.98 23.98 88.97
N GLY A 183 26.06 23.00 89.02
CA GLY A 183 25.00 22.96 90.04
C GLY A 183 24.05 24.18 90.02
N LEU A 184 24.12 25.02 88.99
CA LEU A 184 23.37 26.28 88.88
C LEU A 184 22.18 26.16 87.92
N CYS A 185 21.17 26.99 88.15
CA CYS A 185 19.99 27.14 87.30
C CYS A 185 20.39 27.58 85.88
N ILE A 186 19.98 26.83 84.85
CA ILE A 186 20.29 27.13 83.45
C ILE A 186 19.58 28.38 82.91
N VAL A 187 18.58 28.90 83.63
CA VAL A 187 17.85 30.10 83.20
C VAL A 187 18.55 31.35 83.71
N CYS A 188 18.83 31.44 85.01
CA CYS A 188 19.43 32.64 85.58
C CYS A 188 20.95 32.55 85.74
N HIS A 189 21.54 31.35 85.73
CA HIS A 189 22.95 31.07 86.01
C HIS A 189 23.48 31.64 87.35
N GLY A 190 22.61 32.13 88.23
CA GLY A 190 22.99 32.82 89.47
C GLY A 190 22.55 32.11 90.76
N ASN A 191 21.54 31.24 90.69
CA ASN A 191 21.03 30.47 91.83
C ASN A 191 21.27 28.98 91.61
N GLU A 192 21.45 28.22 92.70
CA GLU A 192 21.56 26.78 92.65
C GLU A 192 20.32 26.13 92.01
N ALA A 193 20.56 25.13 91.17
CA ALA A 193 19.50 24.31 90.62
C ALA A 193 19.06 23.31 91.69
N ASN A 194 17.84 23.48 92.19
CA ASN A 194 17.26 22.67 93.27
C ASN A 194 15.84 22.21 92.96
N VAL A 195 15.42 22.34 91.70
CA VAL A 195 14.11 21.90 91.22
C VAL A 195 14.29 20.77 90.20
N ALA A 196 13.69 19.62 90.52
CA ALA A 196 13.62 18.47 89.62
C ALA A 196 12.40 18.57 88.69
N ILE A 197 12.61 18.29 87.41
CA ILE A 197 11.54 18.24 86.41
C ILE A 197 11.03 16.80 86.27
N VAL A 198 9.74 16.55 86.55
CA VAL A 198 9.13 15.21 86.45
C VAL A 198 8.46 15.03 85.08
N PRO A 199 8.62 13.87 84.41
CA PRO A 199 9.21 12.62 84.89
C PRO A 199 10.70 12.44 84.57
N CYS A 200 11.36 13.40 83.93
CA CYS A 200 12.72 13.17 83.44
C CYS A 200 13.81 13.27 84.53
N GLY A 201 13.49 13.74 85.74
CA GLY A 201 14.38 13.78 86.89
C GLY A 201 15.52 14.81 86.82
N HIS A 202 15.56 15.66 85.79
CA HIS A 202 16.66 16.61 85.62
C HIS A 202 16.51 17.79 86.58
N ILE A 203 17.59 18.05 87.34
CA ILE A 203 17.72 19.20 88.24
C ILE A 203 18.52 20.28 87.49
N CYS A 204 17.82 21.30 86.99
CA CYS A 204 18.43 22.34 86.14
C CYS A 204 17.82 23.74 86.33
N LEU A 205 16.84 23.88 87.21
CA LEU A 205 16.17 25.16 87.49
C LEU A 205 16.25 25.46 88.99
N CYS A 206 16.32 26.74 89.35
CA CYS A 206 16.08 27.20 90.71
C CYS A 206 14.58 27.40 90.95
N THR A 207 14.18 27.45 92.21
CA THR A 207 12.80 27.68 92.65
C THR A 207 12.16 28.94 92.06
N LEU A 208 12.95 29.99 91.84
CA LEU A 208 12.46 31.26 91.27
C LEU A 208 12.18 31.14 89.77
N CYS A 209 13.05 30.44 89.03
CA CYS A 209 12.90 30.29 87.59
C CYS A 209 11.92 29.18 87.22
N SER A 210 11.69 28.17 88.06
CA SER A 210 10.88 27.01 87.70
C SER A 210 9.43 27.35 87.38
N GLY A 211 8.79 28.21 88.18
CA GLY A 211 7.39 28.60 87.97
C GLY A 211 7.18 29.34 86.65
N GLU A 212 8.00 30.37 86.39
CA GLU A 212 7.93 31.12 85.14
C GLU A 212 8.30 30.24 83.94
N TYR A 213 9.33 29.41 84.09
CA TYR A 213 9.78 28.51 83.02
C TYR A 213 8.69 27.50 82.64
N THR A 214 8.05 26.81 83.59
CA THR A 214 6.96 25.86 83.28
C THR A 214 5.74 26.55 82.67
N SER A 215 5.49 27.82 83.00
CA SER A 215 4.38 28.57 82.42
C SER A 215 4.61 28.97 80.96
N ARG A 216 5.86 29.31 80.60
CA ARG A 216 6.22 29.79 79.25
C ARG A 216 6.71 28.67 78.33
N GLN A 217 7.45 27.72 78.87
CA GLN A 217 8.11 26.65 78.13
C GLN A 217 7.57 25.28 78.54
N LYS A 218 7.24 24.46 77.54
CA LYS A 218 6.59 23.15 77.74
C LYS A 218 7.56 21.98 77.76
N ASN A 219 8.88 22.19 77.75
CA ASN A 219 9.87 21.10 77.69
C ASN A 219 11.02 21.32 78.68
N CYS A 220 11.56 20.23 79.24
CA CYS A 220 12.79 20.23 80.03
C CYS A 220 13.96 20.76 79.20
N PRO A 221 14.76 21.74 79.69
CA PRO A 221 15.93 22.27 78.97
C PRO A 221 16.98 21.20 78.66
N MET A 222 17.09 20.17 79.50
CA MET A 222 18.15 19.17 79.41
C MET A 222 17.85 18.04 78.43
N CYS A 223 16.57 17.66 78.27
CA CYS A 223 16.21 16.46 77.50
C CYS A 223 15.00 16.63 76.58
N CYS A 224 14.49 17.87 76.45
CA CYS A 224 13.36 18.25 75.61
C CYS A 224 12.04 17.47 75.88
N ARG A 225 11.94 16.71 76.98
CA ARG A 225 10.71 16.02 77.37
C ARG A 225 9.74 16.98 78.06
N ARG A 226 8.45 16.80 77.82
CA ARG A 226 7.38 17.63 78.40
C ARG A 226 7.29 17.40 79.93
N PRO A 227 7.42 18.45 80.77
CA PRO A 227 7.28 18.33 82.21
C PRO A 227 5.80 18.12 82.54
N GLN A 228 5.53 17.21 83.46
CA GLN A 228 4.19 17.06 84.05
C GLN A 228 4.03 18.01 85.24
N HIS A 229 5.06 18.10 86.08
CA HIS A 229 5.15 18.99 87.22
C HIS A 229 6.62 19.13 87.66
N THR A 230 6.89 20.11 88.52
CA THR A 230 8.21 20.35 89.11
C THR A 230 8.16 20.10 90.62
N HIS A 231 9.13 19.39 91.17
CA HIS A 231 9.29 19.23 92.62
C HIS A 231 10.50 20.02 93.10
N GLN A 232 10.32 20.82 94.15
CA GLN A 232 11.43 21.35 94.93
C GLN A 232 11.95 20.24 95.83
N GLU A 233 13.28 20.10 95.96
CA GLU A 233 13.82 19.21 96.99
C GLU A 233 13.32 19.64 98.38
N MET A 234 12.84 18.67 99.17
CA MET A 234 12.60 18.89 100.59
C MET A 234 13.95 19.13 101.24
N ASN A 235 14.09 20.30 101.87
CA ASN A 235 15.27 20.64 102.66
C ASN A 235 15.49 19.54 103.71
N VAL A 236 16.58 18.79 103.59
CA VAL A 236 16.88 17.60 104.43
C VAL A 236 17.08 17.98 105.91
N THR A 237 17.03 19.27 106.25
CA THR A 237 17.01 19.80 107.62
C THR A 237 15.74 19.45 108.42
N SER A 238 14.61 19.08 107.79
CA SER A 238 13.41 18.65 108.54
C SER A 238 13.39 17.17 108.94
N LEU A 239 14.33 16.35 108.44
CA LEU A 239 14.47 14.95 108.88
C LEU A 239 15.27 14.83 110.19
N LEU A 240 16.13 15.80 110.50
CA LEU A 240 16.88 15.86 111.76
C LEU A 240 16.07 16.42 112.95
N GLU A 241 14.93 17.06 112.71
CA GLU A 241 14.01 17.49 113.80
C GLU A 241 13.02 16.39 114.21
N LEU A 242 12.74 15.42 113.33
CA LEU A 242 11.94 14.23 113.66
C LEU A 242 12.72 13.17 114.46
N GLU A 243 14.06 13.12 114.35
CA GLU A 243 14.89 12.28 115.22
C GLU A 243 15.01 12.82 116.66
N LYS A 244 14.79 14.13 116.89
CA LYS A 244 14.84 14.72 118.24
C LYS A 244 13.56 14.51 119.05
N VAL A 245 12.41 14.24 118.42
CA VAL A 245 11.15 13.90 119.10
C VAL A 245 11.06 12.40 119.41
N ALA A 246 11.87 11.56 118.74
CA ALA A 246 11.91 10.12 118.98
C ALA A 246 12.90 9.68 120.09
N LEU A 247 13.59 10.63 120.74
CA LEU A 247 14.61 10.38 121.79
C LEU A 247 14.35 11.16 123.10
N SER A 248 13.11 11.59 123.33
CA SER A 248 12.59 12.13 124.61
C SER A 248 11.29 11.44 124.96
#